data_AF-A0A7J4QFC8-F1
#
_entry.id   AF-A0A7J4QFC8-F1
#
_cell.length_a   1.000
_cell.length_b   1.000
_cell.length_c   1.000
_cell.angle_alpha   90.00
_cell.angle_beta   90.00
_cell.angle_gamma   90.00
#
_symmetry.space_group_name_H-M   'P 1'
#
loop_
_entity.id
_entity.type
_entity.pdbx_description
1 polymer ?
#
loop_
_entity_poly.entity_id
_entity_poly.type
_entity_poly.pdbx_seq_one_letter_code
_entity_poly.pdbx_strand_id
1 'polypeptide(L)'
;MAETRFIFDRLEKETEETVKQILEVVQKKPYPDKNTTILASFVHALFQTAPGIREISPAAAPKKEEVQLTEKKPLAPPPVYVPKKPVVMLPMQPAPVVQPAVIPPVAETGLLAKETTLLPEMPEPPSAVFKKQEYTISSFNTQVQVVLDTDETGKPAYKISEPLIKDSVLKLTKEYIEDDFEKDFKVLDNADYMNKKIEKACRKSDVAFTEEYAKAVIYFLKRDLLGFRRIDTLMYDNAITAIYCEGLNKPVLVEIKDIGKVPTNIIFTGMVDLNALLYRIAKATGNDLSETKPILDTEFQGHKIQAVLGIGGTSSKLIIKK
;
A
#
# COMPACT_ATOMS: atom_id res chain seq x y z
N MET A 1 30.21 -25.99 38.75
CA MET A 1 29.82 -26.20 37.33
C MET A 1 28.31 -26.37 37.12
N ALA A 2 27.53 -26.80 38.12
CA ALA A 2 26.06 -26.90 38.00
C ALA A 2 25.34 -25.54 38.09
N GLU A 3 25.80 -24.64 38.98
CA GLU A 3 25.18 -23.32 39.17
C GLU A 3 25.37 -22.39 37.96
N THR A 4 26.53 -22.46 37.29
CA THR A 4 26.76 -21.67 36.07
C THR A 4 25.86 -22.11 34.93
N ARG A 5 25.60 -23.41 34.75
CA ARG A 5 24.67 -23.92 33.73
C ARG A 5 23.24 -23.41 33.94
N PHE A 6 22.76 -23.38 35.19
CA PHE A 6 21.43 -22.86 35.51
C PHE A 6 21.26 -21.36 35.18
N ILE A 7 22.31 -20.56 35.38
CA ILE A 7 22.31 -19.13 35.04
C ILE A 7 22.28 -18.94 33.52
N PHE A 8 23.06 -19.73 32.77
CA PHE A 8 23.04 -19.69 31.31
C PHE A 8 21.69 -20.13 30.73
N ASP A 9 21.10 -21.22 31.24
CA ASP A 9 19.78 -21.70 30.80
C ASP A 9 18.66 -20.68 31.06
N ARG A 10 18.77 -19.91 32.16
CA ARG A 10 17.83 -18.84 32.48
C ARG A 10 17.99 -17.64 31.54
N LEU A 11 19.23 -17.23 31.26
CA LEU A 11 19.52 -16.15 30.31
C LEU A 11 19.06 -16.51 28.90
N GLU A 12 19.28 -17.75 28.45
CA GLU A 12 18.80 -18.23 27.16
C GLU A 12 17.27 -18.13 27.05
N LYS A 13 16.53 -18.58 28.06
CA LYS A 13 15.05 -18.46 28.09
C LYS A 13 14.56 -17.00 28.09
N GLU A 14 15.18 -16.14 28.89
CA GLU A 14 14.84 -14.71 28.92
C GLU A 14 15.14 -14.04 27.55
N THR A 15 16.22 -14.45 26.87
CA THR A 15 16.52 -13.97 25.51
C THR A 15 15.53 -14.48 24.47
N GLU A 16 15.08 -15.74 24.54
CA GLU A 16 14.07 -16.30 23.64
C GLU A 16 12.71 -15.62 23.81
N GLU A 17 12.27 -15.37 25.05
CA GLU A 17 11.02 -14.64 25.32
C GLU A 17 11.07 -13.21 24.81
N THR A 18 12.20 -12.52 25.01
CA THR A 18 12.42 -11.18 24.49
C THR A 18 12.39 -11.16 22.95
N VAL A 19 13.03 -12.14 22.30
CA VAL A 19 12.98 -12.30 20.84
C VAL A 19 11.56 -12.57 20.35
N LYS A 20 10.78 -13.40 21.06
CA LYS A 20 9.35 -13.65 20.75
C LYS A 20 8.51 -12.39 20.87
N GLN A 21 8.68 -11.61 21.94
CA GLN A 21 7.99 -10.34 22.14
C GLN A 21 8.36 -9.31 21.05
N ILE A 22 9.64 -9.24 20.70
CA ILE A 22 10.13 -8.43 19.59
C ILE A 22 9.50 -8.89 18.26
N LEU A 23 9.45 -10.19 17.99
CA LEU A 23 8.79 -10.76 16.82
C LEU A 23 7.31 -10.37 16.76
N GLU A 24 6.62 -10.44 17.90
CA GLU A 24 5.21 -10.08 18.02
C GLU A 24 4.97 -8.58 17.76
N VAL A 25 5.87 -7.71 18.23
CA VAL A 25 5.82 -6.26 17.98
C VAL A 25 6.10 -5.93 16.51
N VAL A 26 7.07 -6.61 15.88
CA VAL A 26 7.34 -6.47 14.44
C VAL A 26 6.16 -6.98 13.62
N GLN A 27 5.55 -8.10 14.00
CA GLN A 27 4.40 -8.67 13.30
C GLN A 27 3.11 -7.85 13.46
N LYS A 28 2.98 -7.04 14.53
CA LYS A 28 1.81 -6.17 14.74
C LYS A 28 1.77 -4.96 13.81
N LYS A 29 2.90 -4.51 13.24
CA LYS A 29 2.93 -3.47 12.20
C LYS A 29 3.26 -4.11 10.84
N PRO A 30 2.28 -4.25 9.93
CA PRO A 30 2.49 -4.94 8.65
C PRO A 30 3.49 -4.24 7.72
N TYR A 31 3.72 -2.93 7.90
CA TYR A 31 4.66 -2.15 7.09
C TYR A 31 5.78 -1.57 7.95
N PRO A 32 7.03 -1.62 7.46
CA PRO A 32 8.18 -1.10 8.18
C PRO A 32 8.09 0.43 8.33
N ASP A 33 8.07 0.87 9.57
CA ASP A 33 8.49 2.18 10.04
C ASP A 33 10.02 2.17 10.32
N LYS A 34 10.65 3.34 10.45
CA LYS A 34 12.11 3.46 10.67
C LYS A 34 12.58 2.63 11.87
N ASN A 35 11.83 2.68 12.97
CA ASN A 35 12.17 1.97 14.20
C ASN A 35 11.97 0.45 14.06
N THR A 36 10.91 0.02 13.37
CA THR A 36 10.66 -1.41 13.13
C THR A 36 11.62 -2.02 12.12
N THR A 37 12.20 -1.23 11.21
CA THR A 37 13.20 -1.71 10.24
C THR A 37 14.51 -2.05 10.91
N ILE A 38 14.97 -1.17 11.81
CA ILE A 38 16.17 -1.41 12.62
C ILE A 38 15.96 -2.65 13.50
N LEU A 39 14.77 -2.78 14.09
CA LEU A 39 14.42 -3.92 14.91
C LEU A 39 14.38 -5.22 14.08
N ALA A 40 13.77 -5.20 12.89
CA ALA A 40 13.68 -6.36 12.01
C ALA A 40 15.04 -6.77 11.43
N SER A 41 15.90 -5.82 11.05
CA SER A 41 17.26 -6.12 10.59
C SER A 41 18.12 -6.68 11.71
N PHE A 42 17.97 -6.18 12.94
CA PHE A 42 18.61 -6.72 14.13
C PHE A 42 18.14 -8.15 14.43
N VAL A 43 16.83 -8.41 14.43
CA VAL A 43 16.25 -9.75 14.61
C VAL A 43 16.75 -10.71 13.53
N HIS A 44 16.69 -10.31 12.27
CA HIS A 44 17.18 -11.13 11.16
C HIS A 44 18.69 -11.44 11.29
N ALA A 45 19.50 -10.46 11.70
CA ALA A 45 20.91 -10.68 11.99
C ALA A 45 21.12 -11.66 13.16
N LEU A 46 20.29 -11.60 14.21
CA LEU A 46 20.32 -12.56 15.32
C LEU A 46 20.00 -13.99 14.84
N PHE A 47 18.98 -14.19 14.02
CA PHE A 47 18.64 -15.50 13.43
C PHE A 47 19.74 -16.06 12.52
N GLN A 48 20.45 -15.18 11.81
CA GLN A 48 21.55 -15.54 10.91
C GLN A 48 22.79 -15.99 11.70
N THR A 49 23.07 -15.32 12.84
CA THR A 49 24.31 -15.47 13.62
C THR A 49 24.22 -16.46 14.78
N ALA A 50 23.03 -16.66 15.37
CA ALA A 50 22.84 -17.57 16.49
C ALA A 50 22.16 -18.88 16.05
N PRO A 51 22.86 -20.04 16.08
CA PRO A 51 22.32 -21.31 15.60
C PRO A 51 21.10 -21.81 16.40
N GLY A 52 20.97 -21.45 17.69
CA GLY A 52 19.85 -21.88 18.56
C GLY A 52 18.50 -21.21 18.29
N ILE A 53 18.48 -20.04 17.64
CA ILE A 53 17.24 -19.27 17.40
C ILE A 53 16.52 -19.78 16.14
N ARG A 54 17.21 -20.51 15.26
CA ARG A 54 16.66 -21.03 13.99
C ARG A 54 15.52 -22.04 14.18
N GLU A 55 15.41 -22.67 15.35
CA GLU A 55 14.36 -23.64 15.67
C GLU A 55 13.03 -23.00 16.08
N ILE A 56 12.99 -21.67 16.28
CA ILE A 56 11.76 -20.92 16.55
C ILE A 56 11.03 -20.65 15.21
N SER A 57 10.61 -21.72 14.55
CA SER A 57 9.60 -21.69 13.49
C SER A 57 8.23 -21.44 14.12
N PRO A 58 7.31 -20.68 13.48
CA PRO A 58 5.95 -20.48 13.99
C PRO A 58 5.13 -21.78 13.80
N ALA A 59 5.37 -22.77 14.65
CA ALA A 59 4.61 -24.01 14.68
C ALA A 59 3.76 -24.10 15.95
N ALA A 60 2.48 -24.37 15.71
CA ALA A 60 1.42 -24.78 16.63
C ALA A 60 0.83 -23.73 17.58
N ALA A 61 -0.28 -23.13 17.12
CA ALA A 61 -1.27 -22.53 18.01
C ALA A 61 -1.73 -23.56 19.07
N PRO A 62 -1.85 -23.19 20.36
CA PRO A 62 -2.39 -24.07 21.37
C PRO A 62 -3.88 -24.35 21.14
N LYS A 63 -4.27 -25.61 21.33
CA LYS A 63 -5.65 -26.10 21.26
C LYS A 63 -6.56 -25.27 22.16
N LYS A 64 -7.67 -24.76 21.61
CA LYS A 64 -8.69 -24.01 22.37
C LYS A 64 -9.56 -24.96 23.17
N GLU A 65 -9.69 -24.69 24.47
CA GLU A 65 -10.79 -25.17 25.32
C GLU A 65 -12.13 -24.60 24.82
N GLU A 66 -13.16 -25.43 24.82
CA GLU A 66 -14.53 -25.04 24.48
C GLU A 66 -15.10 -24.11 25.55
N VAL A 67 -15.44 -22.88 25.16
CA VAL A 67 -16.29 -21.99 25.94
C VAL A 67 -17.64 -21.88 25.24
N GLN A 68 -18.67 -22.42 25.89
CA GLN A 68 -20.06 -22.37 25.46
C GLN A 68 -20.56 -20.91 25.42
N LEU A 69 -20.96 -20.44 24.24
CA LEU A 69 -21.63 -19.15 24.07
C LEU A 69 -23.14 -19.33 24.17
N THR A 70 -23.72 -18.80 25.25
CA THR A 70 -25.16 -18.60 25.42
C THR A 70 -25.71 -17.65 24.35
N GLU A 71 -26.75 -18.11 23.64
CA GLU A 71 -27.47 -17.38 22.59
C GLU A 71 -28.09 -16.08 23.12
N LYS A 72 -27.81 -14.95 22.45
CA LYS A 72 -28.55 -13.70 22.64
C LYS A 72 -29.59 -13.52 21.52
N LYS A 73 -30.79 -13.16 21.96
CA LYS A 73 -32.05 -13.01 21.20
C LYS A 73 -31.95 -11.94 20.09
N PRO A 74 -32.68 -12.08 18.94
CA PRO A 74 -32.57 -11.16 17.82
C PRO A 74 -33.16 -9.78 18.12
N LEU A 75 -32.46 -8.72 17.72
CA LEU A 75 -32.97 -7.35 17.70
C LEU A 75 -33.86 -7.13 16.46
N ALA A 76 -35.02 -6.49 16.67
CA ALA A 76 -36.02 -6.21 15.64
C ALA A 76 -35.53 -5.18 14.60
N PRO A 77 -36.03 -5.23 13.35
CA PRO A 77 -35.65 -4.29 12.30
C PRO A 77 -36.22 -2.87 12.55
N PRO A 78 -35.53 -1.81 12.10
CA PRO A 78 -35.98 -0.43 12.28
C PRO A 78 -37.19 -0.08 11.38
N PRO A 79 -38.00 0.90 11.77
CA PRO A 79 -39.24 1.26 11.07
C PRO A 79 -38.99 1.97 9.74
N VAL A 80 -39.82 1.64 8.75
CA VAL A 80 -39.86 2.25 7.40
C VAL A 80 -40.45 3.65 7.47
N TYR A 81 -39.71 4.66 6.99
CA TYR A 81 -40.17 6.04 6.90
C TYR A 81 -40.95 6.29 5.60
N VAL A 82 -42.19 6.79 5.71
CA VAL A 82 -43.01 7.25 4.58
C VAL A 82 -43.12 8.77 4.66
N PRO A 83 -42.61 9.54 3.67
CA PRO A 83 -42.76 10.99 3.69
C PRO A 83 -44.22 11.40 3.36
N LYS A 84 -44.81 12.24 4.22
CA LYS A 84 -46.09 12.92 3.97
C LYS A 84 -45.85 14.41 3.68
N LYS A 85 -46.11 14.80 2.41
CA LYS A 85 -46.64 16.09 1.88
C LYS A 85 -45.94 16.51 0.57
N PRO A 86 -46.67 17.04 -0.43
CA PRO A 86 -46.08 17.50 -1.68
C PRO A 86 -45.31 18.81 -1.48
N VAL A 87 -44.09 18.87 -2.03
CA VAL A 87 -43.27 20.09 -2.08
C VAL A 87 -43.82 20.98 -3.20
N VAL A 88 -44.26 22.19 -2.86
CA VAL A 88 -44.60 23.24 -3.83
C VAL A 88 -43.31 23.91 -4.28
N MET A 89 -43.02 23.85 -5.59
CA MET A 89 -41.86 24.53 -6.18
C MET A 89 -42.11 26.04 -6.28
N LEU A 90 -41.25 26.84 -5.66
CA LEU A 90 -41.18 28.28 -5.91
C LEU A 90 -40.37 28.53 -7.20
N PRO A 91 -40.79 29.45 -8.08
CA PRO A 91 -40.04 29.78 -9.28
C PRO A 91 -38.74 30.52 -8.93
N MET A 92 -37.65 30.12 -9.59
CA MET A 92 -36.32 30.72 -9.49
C MET A 92 -36.31 32.14 -10.04
N GLN A 93 -35.68 33.07 -9.32
CA GLN A 93 -35.35 34.39 -9.87
C GLN A 93 -34.19 34.27 -10.88
N PRO A 94 -34.21 35.02 -11.99
CA PRO A 94 -33.12 35.01 -12.97
C PRO A 94 -31.85 35.64 -12.40
N ALA A 95 -30.70 35.07 -12.79
CA ALA A 95 -29.37 35.53 -12.39
C ALA A 95 -29.08 36.96 -12.91
N PRO A 96 -28.29 37.76 -12.16
CA PRO A 96 -27.94 39.11 -12.58
C PRO A 96 -26.94 39.08 -13.75
N VAL A 97 -27.24 39.89 -14.77
CA VAL A 97 -26.38 40.12 -15.94
C VAL A 97 -25.19 40.98 -15.52
N VAL A 98 -23.97 40.43 -15.62
CA VAL A 98 -22.72 41.17 -15.40
C VAL A 98 -22.41 41.98 -16.66
N GLN A 99 -22.36 43.31 -16.53
CA GLN A 99 -21.88 44.20 -17.59
C GLN A 99 -20.34 44.20 -17.64
N PRO A 100 -19.71 44.27 -18.82
CA PRO A 100 -18.26 44.33 -18.93
C PRO A 100 -17.72 45.71 -18.50
N ALA A 101 -16.69 45.70 -17.66
CA ALA A 101 -16.02 46.90 -17.17
C ALA A 101 -15.20 47.58 -18.27
N VAL A 102 -15.39 48.89 -18.42
CA VAL A 102 -14.63 49.77 -19.30
C VAL A 102 -13.28 50.11 -18.64
N ILE A 103 -12.17 49.86 -19.33
CA ILE A 103 -10.82 50.25 -18.92
C ILE A 103 -10.54 51.64 -19.54
N PRO A 104 -10.08 52.65 -18.76
CA PRO A 104 -9.69 53.94 -19.34
C PRO A 104 -8.33 53.85 -20.05
N PRO A 105 -8.06 54.67 -21.08
CA PRO A 105 -6.81 54.64 -21.82
C PRO A 105 -5.68 55.31 -21.02
N VAL A 106 -4.54 54.63 -20.92
CA VAL A 106 -3.30 55.19 -20.36
C VAL A 106 -2.51 55.82 -21.51
N ALA A 107 -2.18 57.09 -21.34
CA ALA A 107 -1.45 57.92 -22.30
C ALA A 107 0.00 57.45 -22.49
N GLU A 108 0.43 57.42 -23.75
CA GLU A 108 1.83 57.29 -24.13
C GLU A 108 2.60 58.57 -23.76
N THR A 109 3.67 58.42 -22.97
CA THR A 109 4.81 59.34 -22.98
C THR A 109 6.07 58.50 -22.84
N GLY A 110 6.82 58.38 -23.92
CA GLY A 110 8.17 57.84 -23.87
C GLY A 110 9.12 58.82 -23.20
N LEU A 111 10.12 58.32 -22.49
CA LEU A 111 11.49 58.82 -22.54
C LEU A 111 12.47 57.86 -21.83
N LEU A 112 13.55 57.56 -22.55
CA LEU A 112 14.91 57.23 -22.10
C LEU A 112 15.21 55.80 -21.58
N ALA A 113 15.94 55.12 -22.46
CA ALA A 113 16.80 53.98 -22.19
C ALA A 113 17.70 54.19 -20.97
N LYS A 114 17.69 53.22 -20.06
CA LYS A 114 18.75 52.99 -19.07
C LYS A 114 19.10 51.50 -19.06
N GLU A 115 20.30 51.24 -19.57
CA GLU A 115 21.24 50.18 -19.25
C GLU A 115 20.69 48.98 -18.47
N THR A 116 20.46 47.87 -19.19
CA THR A 116 20.33 46.54 -18.62
C THR A 116 21.65 46.17 -17.94
N THR A 117 21.73 46.34 -16.63
CA THR A 117 22.76 45.71 -15.82
C THR A 117 22.41 44.23 -15.73
N LEU A 118 23.21 43.39 -16.39
CA LEU A 118 23.12 41.93 -16.28
C LEU A 118 23.36 41.56 -14.81
N LEU A 119 22.32 41.06 -14.13
CA LEU A 119 22.50 40.39 -12.84
C LEU A 119 23.42 39.18 -13.08
N PRO A 120 24.50 38.98 -12.29
CA PRO A 120 25.33 37.80 -12.42
C PRO A 120 24.48 36.55 -12.18
N GLU A 121 24.57 35.58 -13.10
CA GLU A 121 23.97 34.26 -12.94
C GLU A 121 24.39 33.70 -11.59
N MET A 122 23.43 33.44 -10.71
CA MET A 122 23.68 32.64 -9.52
C MET A 122 24.26 31.32 -10.00
N PRO A 123 25.38 30.82 -9.41
CA PRO A 123 25.85 29.49 -9.73
C PRO A 123 24.70 28.53 -9.47
N GLU A 124 24.27 27.82 -10.51
CA GLU A 124 23.32 26.73 -10.37
C GLU A 124 23.83 25.83 -9.23
N PRO A 125 23.00 25.53 -8.22
CA PRO A 125 23.43 24.61 -7.17
C PRO A 125 23.92 23.35 -7.87
N PRO A 126 25.08 22.79 -7.48
CA PRO A 126 25.69 21.68 -8.19
C PRO A 126 24.63 20.60 -8.31
N SER A 127 24.24 20.31 -9.55
CA SER A 127 23.24 19.31 -9.88
C SER A 127 23.66 18.06 -9.12
N ALA A 128 22.93 17.71 -8.06
CA ALA A 128 23.28 16.58 -7.23
C ALA A 128 23.37 15.39 -8.17
N VAL A 129 24.60 14.91 -8.41
CA VAL A 129 24.85 13.82 -9.35
C VAL A 129 24.07 12.63 -8.81
N PHE A 130 22.93 12.38 -9.45
CA PHE A 130 22.02 11.33 -9.04
C PHE A 130 22.75 10.01 -9.24
N LYS A 131 23.17 9.39 -8.14
CA LYS A 131 23.82 8.09 -8.20
C LYS A 131 22.73 7.04 -8.31
N LYS A 132 22.83 6.20 -9.33
CA LYS A 132 21.99 5.02 -9.47
C LYS A 132 22.06 4.18 -8.19
N GLN A 133 20.91 3.81 -7.64
CA GLN A 133 20.80 2.97 -6.45
C GLN A 133 20.03 1.70 -6.80
N GLU A 134 20.57 0.56 -6.40
CA GLU A 134 19.94 -0.74 -6.56
C GLU A 134 19.90 -1.42 -5.19
N TYR A 135 18.72 -1.85 -4.76
CA TYR A 135 18.54 -2.56 -3.50
C TYR A 135 17.33 -3.48 -3.57
N THR A 136 17.15 -4.30 -2.55
CA THR A 136 16.08 -5.29 -2.49
C THR A 136 15.18 -5.01 -1.29
N ILE A 137 13.88 -5.12 -1.51
CA ILE A 137 12.85 -5.00 -0.49
C ILE A 137 12.20 -6.38 -0.30
N SER A 138 11.90 -6.74 0.95
CA SER A 138 11.15 -7.96 1.25
C SER A 138 9.67 -7.60 1.44
N SER A 139 8.81 -8.03 0.51
CA SER A 139 7.35 -7.96 0.65
C SER A 139 6.77 -9.37 0.67
N PHE A 140 5.97 -9.70 1.69
CA PHE A 140 5.37 -11.04 1.88
C PHE A 140 6.34 -12.21 1.65
N ASN A 141 7.54 -12.14 2.23
CA ASN A 141 8.62 -13.14 2.10
C ASN A 141 9.16 -13.32 0.67
N THR A 142 8.91 -12.36 -0.22
CA THR A 142 9.46 -12.31 -1.57
C THR A 142 10.37 -11.11 -1.71
N GLN A 143 11.56 -11.35 -2.26
CA GLN A 143 12.53 -10.31 -2.56
C GLN A 143 12.15 -9.63 -3.87
N VAL A 144 11.93 -8.32 -3.80
CA VAL A 144 11.60 -7.46 -4.94
C VAL A 144 12.75 -6.50 -5.16
N GLN A 145 13.26 -6.45 -6.39
CA GLN A 145 14.36 -5.54 -6.73
C GLN A 145 13.81 -4.15 -7.02
N VAL A 146 14.48 -3.14 -6.46
CA VAL A 146 14.22 -1.74 -6.68
C VAL A 146 15.44 -1.10 -7.31
N VAL A 147 15.21 -0.42 -8.42
CA VAL A 147 16.23 0.32 -9.16
C VAL A 147 15.78 1.77 -9.25
N LEU A 148 16.53 2.64 -8.59
CA LEU A 148 16.38 4.08 -8.68
C LEU A 148 17.45 4.59 -9.64
N ASP A 149 17.02 4.91 -10.86
CA ASP A 149 17.89 5.28 -11.98
C ASP A 149 17.36 6.55 -12.67
N THR A 150 18.08 7.00 -13.69
CA THR A 150 17.65 8.09 -14.55
C THR A 150 16.99 7.51 -15.81
N ASP A 151 15.82 8.00 -16.19
CA ASP A 151 15.17 7.62 -17.45
C ASP A 151 15.92 8.19 -18.66
N GLU A 152 15.52 7.75 -19.86
CA GLU A 152 16.07 8.20 -21.16
C GLU A 152 16.06 9.74 -21.33
N THR A 153 15.23 10.44 -20.55
CA THR A 153 15.07 11.90 -20.54
C THR A 153 15.95 12.62 -19.53
N GLY A 154 16.80 11.93 -18.77
CA GLY A 154 17.64 12.54 -17.73
C GLY A 154 16.91 12.80 -16.40
N LYS A 155 15.66 12.34 -16.24
CA LYS A 155 14.88 12.51 -15.01
C LYS A 155 14.98 11.27 -14.11
N PRO A 156 14.97 11.42 -12.77
CA PRO A 156 14.98 10.27 -11.87
C PRO A 156 13.72 9.43 -12.08
N ALA A 157 13.84 8.12 -11.92
CA ALA A 157 12.78 7.14 -12.09
C ALA A 157 12.95 5.97 -11.13
N TYR A 158 11.83 5.53 -10.56
CA TYR A 158 11.80 4.48 -9.55
C TYR A 158 11.18 3.21 -10.16
N LYS A 159 12.01 2.18 -10.39
CA LYS A 159 11.60 0.97 -11.09
C LYS A 159 11.55 -0.21 -10.12
N ILE A 160 10.42 -0.89 -10.09
CA ILE A 160 10.19 -2.11 -9.31
C ILE A 160 10.16 -3.31 -10.26
N SER A 161 10.92 -4.34 -9.92
CA SER A 161 10.93 -5.63 -10.63
C SER A 161 10.31 -6.71 -9.74
N GLU A 162 9.05 -7.06 -10.03
CA GLU A 162 8.32 -8.15 -9.38
C GLU A 162 8.46 -9.47 -10.17
N PRO A 163 8.24 -10.64 -9.53
CA PRO A 163 8.24 -11.92 -10.22
C PRO A 163 7.23 -11.97 -11.37
N LEU A 164 7.60 -12.63 -12.47
CA LEU A 164 6.74 -12.77 -13.63
C LEU A 164 5.74 -13.91 -13.41
N ILE A 165 4.44 -13.59 -13.48
CA ILE A 165 3.36 -14.57 -13.43
C ILE A 165 2.35 -14.32 -14.54
N LYS A 166 1.55 -15.35 -14.86
CA LYS A 166 0.48 -15.25 -15.85
C LYS A 166 -0.82 -14.84 -15.17
N ASP A 167 -1.43 -13.75 -15.62
CA ASP A 167 -2.69 -13.22 -15.07
C ASP A 167 -3.81 -14.26 -15.00
N SER A 168 -3.86 -15.20 -15.94
CA SER A 168 -4.87 -16.27 -15.96
C SER A 168 -4.77 -17.19 -14.74
N VAL A 169 -3.54 -17.51 -14.31
CA VAL A 169 -3.32 -18.36 -13.12
C VAL A 169 -3.73 -17.61 -11.87
N LEU A 170 -3.38 -16.33 -11.74
CA LEU A 170 -3.73 -15.52 -10.58
C LEU A 170 -5.26 -15.40 -10.42
N LYS A 171 -5.97 -15.10 -11.51
CA LYS A 171 -7.44 -14.98 -11.53
C LYS A 171 -8.11 -16.30 -11.14
N LEU A 172 -7.74 -17.41 -11.77
CA LEU A 172 -8.29 -18.73 -11.46
C LEU A 172 -7.99 -19.16 -10.03
N THR A 173 -6.77 -18.89 -9.54
CA THR A 173 -6.42 -19.25 -8.17
C THR A 173 -7.24 -18.43 -7.19
N LYS A 174 -7.43 -17.13 -7.44
CA LYS A 174 -8.28 -16.25 -6.63
C LYS A 174 -9.72 -16.76 -6.56
N GLU A 175 -10.32 -17.13 -7.70
CA GLU A 175 -11.67 -17.73 -7.76
C GLU A 175 -11.76 -19.02 -6.94
N TYR A 176 -10.72 -19.87 -6.97
CA TYR A 176 -10.74 -21.14 -6.22
C TYR A 176 -10.64 -21.03 -4.70
N ILE A 177 -10.17 -19.89 -4.21
CA ILE A 177 -9.96 -19.64 -2.78
C ILE A 177 -10.93 -18.61 -2.20
N GLU A 178 -11.77 -17.97 -3.01
CA GLU A 178 -12.63 -16.85 -2.60
C GLU A 178 -13.52 -17.23 -1.40
N ASP A 179 -14.30 -18.30 -1.53
CA ASP A 179 -15.18 -18.80 -0.46
C ASP A 179 -14.43 -19.20 0.82
N ASP A 180 -13.23 -19.76 0.68
CA ASP A 180 -12.42 -20.23 1.81
C ASP A 180 -11.72 -19.04 2.49
N PHE A 181 -11.28 -18.06 1.70
CA PHE A 181 -10.65 -16.83 2.17
C PHE A 181 -11.64 -15.91 2.91
N GLU A 182 -12.90 -15.84 2.46
CA GLU A 182 -13.94 -15.08 3.15
C GLU A 182 -14.25 -15.65 4.55
N LYS A 183 -14.08 -16.97 4.74
CA LYS A 183 -14.26 -17.63 6.04
C LYS A 183 -13.04 -17.47 6.94
N ASP A 184 -11.84 -17.70 6.40
CA ASP A 184 -10.59 -17.56 7.13
C ASP A 184 -9.47 -17.07 6.20
N PHE A 185 -8.94 -15.87 6.47
CA PHE A 185 -7.84 -15.30 5.68
C PHE A 185 -6.53 -16.10 5.78
N LYS A 186 -6.36 -16.93 6.82
CA LYS A 186 -5.16 -17.75 7.06
C LYS A 186 -5.01 -18.90 6.06
N VAL A 187 -6.00 -19.16 5.21
CA VAL A 187 -5.88 -20.14 4.13
C VAL A 187 -4.69 -19.84 3.20
N LEU A 188 -4.28 -18.58 3.09
CA LEU A 188 -3.12 -18.15 2.32
C LEU A 188 -1.77 -18.59 2.91
N ASP A 189 -1.73 -18.99 4.18
CA ASP A 189 -0.53 -19.49 4.86
C ASP A 189 -0.40 -21.02 4.79
N ASN A 190 -1.47 -21.72 4.38
CA ASN A 190 -1.44 -23.17 4.22
C ASN A 190 -0.83 -23.55 2.87
N ALA A 191 0.47 -23.88 2.90
CA ALA A 191 1.25 -24.19 1.70
C ALA A 191 0.65 -25.36 0.89
N ASP A 192 0.25 -26.46 1.54
CA ASP A 192 -0.28 -27.64 0.86
C ASP A 192 -1.62 -27.35 0.15
N TYR A 193 -2.51 -26.65 0.85
CA TYR A 193 -3.78 -26.20 0.29
C TYR A 193 -3.57 -25.28 -0.91
N MET A 194 -2.70 -24.27 -0.75
CA MET A 194 -2.42 -23.29 -1.81
C MET A 194 -1.76 -23.95 -3.02
N ASN A 195 -0.77 -24.81 -2.82
CA ASN A 195 -0.10 -25.54 -3.89
C ASN A 195 -1.10 -26.36 -4.71
N LYS A 196 -2.03 -27.07 -4.06
CA LYS A 196 -3.07 -27.84 -4.75
C LYS A 196 -3.99 -26.97 -5.61
N LYS A 197 -4.38 -25.79 -5.11
CA LYS A 197 -5.24 -24.84 -5.85
C LYS A 197 -4.48 -24.20 -7.03
N ILE A 198 -3.23 -23.81 -6.81
CA ILE A 198 -2.35 -23.22 -7.82
C ILE A 198 -2.05 -24.25 -8.92
N GLU A 199 -1.71 -25.48 -8.56
CA GLU A 199 -1.46 -26.54 -9.53
C GLU A 199 -2.69 -26.78 -10.43
N LYS A 200 -3.89 -26.77 -9.84
CA LYS A 200 -5.15 -26.85 -10.60
C LYS A 200 -5.32 -25.66 -11.56
N ALA A 201 -4.92 -24.45 -11.16
CA ALA A 201 -4.98 -23.25 -11.99
C ALA A 201 -3.92 -23.26 -13.12
N CYS A 202 -2.70 -23.73 -12.82
CA CYS A 202 -1.62 -23.95 -13.78
C CYS A 202 -2.03 -24.93 -14.88
N ARG A 203 -2.61 -26.08 -14.50
CA ARG A 203 -3.13 -27.08 -15.45
C ARG A 203 -4.18 -26.52 -16.41
N LYS A 204 -5.07 -25.63 -15.93
CA LYS A 204 -6.06 -24.96 -16.78
C LYS A 204 -5.50 -23.86 -17.67
N SER A 205 -4.40 -23.23 -17.23
CA SER A 205 -3.77 -22.11 -17.95
C SER A 205 -2.65 -22.53 -18.90
N ASP A 206 -2.36 -23.83 -19.00
CA ASP A 206 -1.23 -24.41 -19.72
C ASP A 206 0.11 -23.79 -19.29
N VAL A 207 0.34 -23.80 -17.97
CA VAL A 207 1.58 -23.30 -17.35
C VAL A 207 2.20 -24.42 -16.52
N ALA A 208 3.51 -24.60 -16.62
CA ALA A 208 4.24 -25.54 -15.79
C ALA A 208 4.18 -25.13 -14.31
N PHE A 209 3.80 -26.07 -13.46
CA PHE A 209 3.82 -25.86 -12.01
C PHE A 209 5.25 -26.09 -11.49
N THR A 210 5.78 -25.12 -10.77
CA THR A 210 7.02 -25.23 -9.98
C THR A 210 6.79 -24.62 -8.60
N GLU A 211 7.55 -25.04 -7.59
CA GLU A 211 7.43 -24.47 -6.24
C GLU A 211 7.73 -22.96 -6.22
N GLU A 212 8.71 -22.52 -7.02
CA GLU A 212 9.04 -21.10 -7.16
C GLU A 212 7.89 -20.31 -7.77
N TYR A 213 7.23 -20.86 -8.79
CA TYR A 213 6.05 -20.25 -9.40
C TYR A 213 4.89 -20.19 -8.41
N ALA A 214 4.69 -21.24 -7.62
CA ALA A 214 3.67 -21.26 -6.57
C ALA A 214 3.92 -20.16 -5.52
N LYS A 215 5.17 -19.99 -5.07
CA LYS A 215 5.56 -18.90 -4.16
C LYS A 215 5.27 -17.53 -4.76
N ALA A 216 5.56 -17.32 -6.05
CA ALA A 216 5.23 -16.08 -6.75
C ALA A 216 3.71 -15.84 -6.79
N VAL A 217 2.90 -16.85 -7.11
CA VAL A 217 1.43 -16.71 -7.10
C VAL A 217 0.91 -16.39 -5.69
N ILE A 218 1.42 -17.06 -4.65
CA ILE A 218 1.06 -16.76 -3.25
C ILE A 218 1.42 -15.32 -2.88
N TYR A 219 2.59 -14.84 -3.30
CA TYR A 219 3.00 -13.43 -3.14
C TYR A 219 1.95 -12.48 -3.72
N PHE A 220 1.55 -12.66 -4.98
CA PHE A 220 0.57 -11.79 -5.63
C PHE A 220 -0.81 -11.87 -4.95
N LEU A 221 -1.23 -13.05 -4.48
CA LEU A 221 -2.48 -13.21 -3.73
C LEU A 221 -2.43 -12.47 -2.39
N LYS A 222 -1.36 -12.63 -1.61
CA LYS A 222 -1.19 -11.90 -0.35
C LYS A 222 -1.10 -10.39 -0.58
N ARG A 223 -0.34 -9.96 -1.59
CA ARG A 223 -0.23 -8.56 -1.99
C ARG A 223 -1.58 -7.94 -2.34
N ASP A 224 -2.40 -8.65 -3.10
CA ASP A 224 -3.69 -8.12 -3.58
C ASP A 224 -4.82 -8.27 -2.55
N LEU A 225 -4.84 -9.35 -1.77
CA LEU A 225 -5.90 -9.67 -0.80
C LEU A 225 -5.60 -9.22 0.63
N LEU A 226 -4.33 -9.10 1.04
CA LEU A 226 -3.92 -8.64 2.38
C LEU A 226 -3.19 -7.27 2.37
N GLY A 227 -2.48 -6.96 1.28
CA GLY A 227 -1.69 -5.72 1.17
C GLY A 227 -2.36 -4.55 0.45
N PHE A 228 -1.56 -3.57 0.04
CA PHE A 228 -1.99 -2.41 -0.77
C PHE A 228 -1.97 -2.68 -2.28
N ARG A 229 -2.09 -3.95 -2.72
CA ARG A 229 -2.17 -4.34 -4.13
C ARG A 229 -0.94 -3.85 -4.91
N ARG A 230 -1.11 -3.23 -6.08
CA ARG A 230 0.00 -2.80 -6.94
C ARG A 230 1.01 -1.85 -6.28
N ILE A 231 0.58 -1.06 -5.29
CA ILE A 231 1.48 -0.12 -4.58
C ILE A 231 2.08 -0.71 -3.31
N ASP A 232 1.77 -1.97 -3.00
CA ASP A 232 2.19 -2.64 -1.77
C ASP A 232 3.71 -2.62 -1.57
N THR A 233 4.49 -2.90 -2.61
CA THR A 233 5.96 -2.85 -2.54
C THR A 233 6.48 -1.46 -2.13
N LEU A 234 5.84 -0.39 -2.60
CA LEU A 234 6.19 0.99 -2.21
C LEU A 234 5.94 1.24 -0.72
N MET A 235 4.91 0.58 -0.15
CA MET A 235 4.61 0.69 1.27
C MET A 235 5.70 0.06 2.14
N TYR A 236 6.43 -0.95 1.65
CA TYR A 236 7.57 -1.53 2.36
C TYR A 236 8.87 -0.71 2.27
N ASP A 237 8.94 0.30 1.40
CA ASP A 237 10.16 1.08 1.21
C ASP A 237 10.27 2.27 2.16
N ASN A 238 11.24 2.24 3.08
CA ASN A 238 11.49 3.32 4.03
C ASN A 238 12.06 4.60 3.41
N ALA A 239 12.61 4.54 2.19
CA ALA A 239 13.11 5.72 1.50
C ALA A 239 11.97 6.66 1.06
N ILE A 240 10.76 6.09 0.88
CA ILE A 240 9.57 6.80 0.42
C ILE A 240 8.87 7.48 1.59
N THR A 241 8.60 8.78 1.46
CA THR A 241 7.86 9.60 2.42
C THR A 241 6.38 9.73 2.06
N ALA A 242 6.06 9.75 0.78
CA ALA A 242 4.67 9.83 0.31
C ALA A 242 4.49 9.15 -1.04
N ILE A 243 3.28 8.68 -1.31
CA ILE A 243 2.87 8.03 -2.55
C ILE A 243 1.67 8.79 -3.10
N TYR A 244 1.71 9.14 -4.38
CA TYR A 244 0.67 9.88 -5.08
C TYR A 244 0.19 9.08 -6.29
N CYS A 245 -1.11 8.83 -6.34
CA CYS A 245 -1.80 8.27 -7.49
C CYS A 245 -2.80 9.31 -8.01
N GLU A 246 -2.52 9.87 -9.18
CA GLU A 246 -3.33 10.93 -9.78
C GLU A 246 -4.51 10.45 -10.64
N GLY A 247 -4.63 9.13 -10.85
CA GLY A 247 -5.66 8.53 -11.68
C GLY A 247 -5.14 7.43 -12.60
N LEU A 248 -5.97 7.09 -13.58
CA LEU A 248 -5.67 6.01 -14.53
C LEU A 248 -4.65 6.43 -15.57
N ASN A 249 -3.91 5.45 -16.08
CA ASN A 249 -2.93 5.60 -17.16
C ASN A 249 -1.83 6.63 -16.86
N LYS A 250 -1.64 6.95 -15.57
CA LYS A 250 -0.57 7.79 -15.06
C LYS A 250 0.33 6.95 -14.16
N PRO A 251 1.65 7.17 -14.20
CA PRO A 251 2.54 6.53 -13.25
C PRO A 251 2.22 7.00 -11.84
N VAL A 252 2.27 6.08 -10.88
CA VAL A 252 2.28 6.45 -9.46
C VAL A 252 3.57 7.23 -9.18
N LEU A 253 3.46 8.37 -8.52
CA LEU A 253 4.60 9.18 -8.12
C LEU A 253 4.95 8.88 -6.66
N VAL A 254 6.24 8.78 -6.36
CA VAL A 254 6.73 8.60 -4.99
C VAL A 254 7.58 9.79 -4.62
N GLU A 255 7.46 10.26 -3.39
CA GLU A 255 8.36 11.26 -2.83
C GLU A 255 9.44 10.54 -2.05
N ILE A 256 10.69 10.75 -2.45
CA ILE A 256 11.86 10.17 -1.81
C ILE A 256 12.61 11.31 -1.11
N LYS A 257 13.07 11.04 0.11
CA LYS A 257 13.85 12.00 0.87
C LYS A 257 15.08 12.45 0.06
N ASP A 258 15.36 13.75 0.05
CA ASP A 258 16.52 14.38 -0.59
C ASP A 258 16.52 14.35 -2.15
N ILE A 259 15.55 13.68 -2.79
CA ILE A 259 15.40 13.60 -4.26
C ILE A 259 14.14 14.32 -4.73
N GLY A 260 13.05 14.21 -3.98
CA GLY A 260 11.75 14.77 -4.34
C GLY A 260 10.86 13.74 -5.05
N LYS A 261 9.96 14.23 -5.92
CA LYS A 261 8.95 13.39 -6.60
C LYS A 261 9.53 12.66 -7.80
N VAL A 262 9.39 11.35 -7.81
CA VAL A 262 9.93 10.45 -8.81
C VAL A 262 8.79 9.59 -9.38
N PRO A 263 8.63 9.50 -10.73
CA PRO A 263 7.66 8.58 -11.34
C PRO A 263 8.10 7.12 -11.17
N THR A 264 7.11 6.25 -10.97
CA THR A 264 7.32 4.80 -10.91
C THR A 264 6.85 4.09 -12.18
N ASN A 265 7.24 2.83 -12.37
CA ASN A 265 6.69 1.96 -13.41
C ASN A 265 5.30 1.38 -13.09
N ILE A 266 4.70 1.72 -11.94
CA ILE A 266 3.37 1.25 -11.57
C ILE A 266 2.31 2.17 -12.18
N ILE A 267 1.44 1.59 -13.00
CA ILE A 267 0.32 2.30 -13.63
C ILE A 267 -0.98 1.54 -13.35
N PHE A 268 -2.01 2.27 -12.90
CA PHE A 268 -3.37 1.75 -12.81
C PHE A 268 -4.06 1.94 -14.17
N THR A 269 -4.39 0.84 -14.84
CA THR A 269 -5.06 0.88 -16.15
C THR A 269 -6.59 0.88 -16.05
N GLY A 270 -7.14 0.30 -14.98
CA GLY A 270 -8.59 0.16 -14.79
C GLY A 270 -9.11 0.77 -13.50
N MET A 271 -10.30 1.38 -13.57
CA MET A 271 -10.98 1.96 -12.39
C MET A 271 -11.25 0.92 -11.30
N VAL A 272 -11.62 -0.30 -11.71
CA VAL A 272 -11.95 -1.40 -10.79
C VAL A 272 -10.79 -1.68 -9.83
N ASP A 273 -9.55 -1.63 -10.32
CA ASP A 273 -8.39 -1.98 -9.53
C ASP A 273 -8.10 -0.93 -8.44
N LEU A 274 -8.09 0.35 -8.83
CA LEU A 274 -7.88 1.47 -7.92
C LEU A 274 -9.04 1.64 -6.94
N ASN A 275 -10.29 1.48 -7.40
CA ASN A 275 -11.47 1.58 -6.55
C ASN A 275 -11.51 0.46 -5.51
N ALA A 276 -11.17 -0.77 -5.88
CA ALA A 276 -11.12 -1.88 -4.93
C ALA A 276 -10.03 -1.71 -3.87
N LEU A 277 -8.91 -1.01 -4.16
CA LEU A 277 -7.97 -0.59 -3.12
C LEU A 277 -8.63 0.40 -2.15
N LEU A 278 -9.34 1.41 -2.64
CA LEU A 278 -10.02 2.39 -1.79
C LEU A 278 -11.12 1.76 -0.92
N TYR A 279 -11.96 0.90 -1.51
CA TYR A 279 -13.01 0.18 -0.78
C TYR A 279 -12.43 -0.74 0.29
N ARG A 280 -11.30 -1.39 0.01
CA ARG A 280 -10.60 -2.21 0.99
C ARG A 280 -10.12 -1.36 2.17
N ILE A 281 -9.47 -0.23 1.93
CA ILE A 281 -9.00 0.67 2.99
C ILE A 281 -10.19 1.19 3.80
N ALA A 282 -11.26 1.62 3.13
CA ALA A 282 -12.48 2.09 3.78
C ALA A 282 -13.09 1.00 4.68
N LYS A 283 -13.27 -0.23 4.17
CA LYS A 283 -13.78 -1.37 4.94
C LYS A 283 -12.88 -1.72 6.13
N ALA A 284 -11.56 -1.71 5.94
CA ALA A 284 -10.60 -2.04 6.99
C ALA A 284 -10.53 -0.98 8.10
N THR A 285 -10.86 0.28 7.78
CA THR A 285 -10.87 1.40 8.72
C THR A 285 -12.27 1.71 9.29
N GLY A 286 -13.31 0.99 8.82
CA GLY A 286 -14.70 1.22 9.23
C GLY A 286 -15.31 2.50 8.66
N ASN A 287 -14.71 3.06 7.60
CA ASN A 287 -15.23 4.24 6.92
C ASN A 287 -16.22 3.87 5.81
N ASP A 288 -17.28 4.65 5.68
CA ASP A 288 -18.24 4.51 4.58
C ASP A 288 -17.74 5.25 3.34
N LEU A 289 -17.29 4.50 2.34
CA LEU A 289 -16.95 5.01 1.01
C LEU A 289 -18.05 4.62 0.01
N SER A 290 -18.69 5.62 -0.59
CA SER A 290 -19.78 5.42 -1.55
C SER A 290 -19.81 6.55 -2.58
N GLU A 291 -20.68 6.43 -3.58
CA GLU A 291 -20.90 7.52 -4.55
C GLU A 291 -21.44 8.80 -3.89
N THR A 292 -22.16 8.68 -2.76
CA THR A 292 -22.66 9.82 -1.99
C THR A 292 -21.60 10.43 -1.06
N LYS A 293 -20.57 9.65 -0.70
CA LYS A 293 -19.42 10.06 0.11
C LYS A 293 -18.12 9.59 -0.55
N PRO A 294 -17.65 10.27 -1.60
CA PRO A 294 -16.48 9.83 -2.36
C PRO A 294 -15.14 10.14 -1.68
N ILE A 295 -15.12 10.93 -0.61
CA ILE A 295 -13.89 11.35 0.04
C ILE A 295 -13.59 10.39 1.20
N LEU A 296 -12.37 9.86 1.22
CA LEU A 296 -11.84 9.04 2.30
C LEU A 296 -10.65 9.78 2.92
N ASP A 297 -10.73 10.10 4.20
CA ASP A 297 -9.61 10.60 5.00
C ASP A 297 -9.50 9.72 6.24
N THR A 298 -8.42 8.93 6.33
CA THR A 298 -8.25 7.95 7.39
C THR A 298 -6.78 7.69 7.69
N GLU A 299 -6.51 7.17 8.87
CA GLU A 299 -5.24 6.54 9.19
C GLU A 299 -5.39 5.02 9.07
N PHE A 300 -4.48 4.36 8.34
CA PHE A 300 -4.49 2.91 8.19
C PHE A 300 -3.05 2.40 8.32
N GLN A 301 -2.85 1.47 9.27
CA GLN A 301 -1.55 0.84 9.55
C GLN A 301 -0.42 1.86 9.85
N GLY A 302 -0.78 3.00 10.45
CA GLY A 302 0.17 4.07 10.81
C GLY A 302 0.45 5.08 9.69
N HIS A 303 -0.18 4.92 8.52
CA HIS A 303 -0.04 5.86 7.41
C HIS A 303 -1.30 6.69 7.24
N LYS A 304 -1.14 7.98 6.92
CA LYS A 304 -2.26 8.87 6.64
C LYS A 304 -2.66 8.76 5.19
N ILE A 305 -3.92 8.42 4.94
CA ILE A 305 -4.46 8.13 3.62
C ILE A 305 -5.57 9.12 3.32
N GLN A 306 -5.41 9.84 2.21
CA GLN A 306 -6.43 10.71 1.64
C GLN A 306 -6.74 10.24 0.23
N ALA A 307 -8.00 9.96 -0.04
CA ALA A 307 -8.43 9.49 -1.35
C ALA A 307 -9.76 10.10 -1.76
N VAL A 308 -9.95 10.14 -3.07
CA VAL A 308 -11.22 10.54 -3.70
C VAL A 308 -11.61 9.44 -4.66
N LEU A 309 -12.77 8.83 -4.43
CA LEU A 309 -13.40 7.87 -5.31
C LEU A 309 -13.87 8.58 -6.58
N GLY A 310 -13.45 8.05 -7.73
CA GLY A 310 -13.90 8.47 -9.04
C GLY A 310 -15.34 8.04 -9.28
N ILE A 311 -16.20 9.01 -9.60
CA ILE A 311 -17.62 8.81 -9.95
C ILE A 311 -17.83 9.27 -11.40
N GLY A 312 -18.68 8.56 -12.15
CA GLY A 312 -19.18 9.04 -13.46
C GLY A 312 -18.09 9.25 -14.51
N GLY A 313 -17.06 8.41 -14.54
CA GLY A 313 -15.97 8.50 -15.53
C GLY A 313 -14.75 9.33 -15.09
N THR A 314 -14.80 9.95 -13.91
CA THR A 314 -13.59 10.49 -13.28
C THR A 314 -12.74 9.38 -12.66
N SER A 315 -11.42 9.51 -12.71
CA SER A 315 -10.51 8.54 -12.09
C SER A 315 -10.34 8.83 -10.61
N SER A 316 -10.27 7.77 -9.81
CA SER A 316 -9.96 7.85 -8.38
C SER A 316 -8.56 8.42 -8.17
N LYS A 317 -8.37 9.13 -7.06
CA LYS A 317 -7.08 9.68 -6.64
C LYS A 317 -6.76 9.21 -5.23
N LEU A 318 -5.49 9.02 -4.95
CA LEU A 318 -5.00 8.52 -3.67
C LEU A 318 -3.68 9.19 -3.32
N ILE A 319 -3.56 9.63 -2.08
CA ILE A 319 -2.35 10.15 -1.48
C ILE A 319 -2.13 9.40 -0.17
N ILE A 320 -0.96 8.81 -0.02
CA ILE A 320 -0.53 8.15 1.21
C ILE A 320 0.70 8.91 1.73
N LYS A 321 0.64 9.36 2.97
CA LYS A 321 1.79 9.91 3.69
C LYS A 321 2.25 8.86 4.69
N LYS A 322 3.50 8.45 4.57
CA LYS A 322 4.10 7.43 5.40
C LYS A 322 4.56 7.95 6.75
#